data_AF-A0A7C6EEE6-F1
#
_entry.id   AF-A0A7C6EEE6-F1
#
_cell.length_a   1.000
_cell.length_b   1.000
_cell.length_c   1.000
_cell.angle_alpha   90.00
_cell.angle_beta   90.00
_cell.angle_gamma   90.00
#
_symmetry.space_group_name_H-M   'P 1'
#
loop_
_entity.id
_entity.type
_entity.pdbx_description
1 polymer ?
#
loop_
_entity_poly.entity_id
_entity_poly.type
_entity_poly.pdbx_seq_one_letter_code
_entity_poly.pdbx_strand_id
1 'polypeptide(L)'
;MKREIVKQIYAYAVCAIALGCGMIFLCVGIYGIVKIVAPEFTVPQWEWKKVATFQSFKTDWEKEDGAPKLTDEELKMRWQDKRAITIMSEKREGAQNLTYMFICFVIVIPVFIIHWRLAKKLREEQ
;
A
#
# COMPACT_ATOMS: atom_id res chain seq x y z
N MET A 1 -0.02 7.37 -44.96
CA MET A 1 0.67 8.35 -44.09
C MET A 1 -0.10 8.70 -42.81
N LYS A 2 -1.31 9.29 -42.87
CA LYS A 2 -2.07 9.66 -41.63
C LYS A 2 -2.40 8.49 -40.70
N ARG A 3 -2.76 7.31 -41.24
CA ARG A 3 -3.13 6.14 -40.43
C ARG A 3 -1.97 5.55 -39.63
N GLU A 4 -0.77 5.50 -40.19
CA GLU A 4 0.41 4.97 -39.49
C GLU A 4 0.89 5.92 -38.39
N ILE A 5 0.85 7.24 -38.64
CA ILE A 5 1.12 8.25 -37.61
C ILE A 5 0.13 8.12 -36.45
N VAL A 6 -1.17 7.90 -36.72
CA VAL A 6 -2.19 7.70 -35.67
C VAL A 6 -1.91 6.46 -34.82
N LYS A 7 -1.53 5.32 -35.43
CA LYS A 7 -1.17 4.11 -34.69
C LYS A 7 0.08 4.32 -33.82
N GLN A 8 1.06 5.04 -34.33
CA GLN A 8 2.29 5.36 -33.61
C GLN A 8 2.01 6.25 -32.39
N ILE A 9 1.21 7.31 -32.55
CA ILE A 9 0.77 8.17 -31.45
C ILE A 9 0.01 7.36 -30.41
N TYR A 10 -0.92 6.49 -30.85
CA TYR A 10 -1.66 5.61 -29.94
C TYR A 10 -0.72 4.71 -29.13
N ALA A 11 0.24 4.04 -29.78
CA ALA A 11 1.17 3.15 -29.10
C ALA A 11 2.02 3.90 -28.06
N TYR A 12 2.50 5.11 -28.38
CA TYR A 12 3.22 5.94 -27.41
C TYR A 12 2.32 6.44 -26.27
N ALA A 13 1.07 6.81 -26.55
CA ALA A 13 0.12 7.23 -25.53
C ALA A 13 -0.15 6.10 -24.52
N VAL A 14 -0.37 4.87 -25.01
CA VAL A 14 -0.55 3.70 -24.13
C VAL A 14 0.71 3.43 -23.31
N CYS A 15 1.91 3.53 -23.92
CA CYS A 15 3.17 3.39 -23.19
C CYS A 15 3.32 4.43 -22.08
N ALA A 16 2.97 5.69 -22.34
CA ALA A 16 3.04 6.77 -21.35
C ALA A 16 2.06 6.53 -20.19
N ILE A 17 0.83 6.11 -20.49
CA ILE A 17 -0.17 5.76 -19.46
C ILE A 17 0.33 4.57 -18.63
N ALA A 18 0.86 3.52 -19.27
CA ALA A 18 1.40 2.36 -18.60
C ALA A 18 2.55 2.73 -17.65
N LEU A 19 3.46 3.61 -18.07
CA LEU A 19 4.52 4.14 -17.20
C LEU A 19 3.96 4.93 -16.02
N GLY A 20 2.97 5.80 -16.25
CA GLY A 20 2.30 6.55 -15.19
C GLY A 20 1.65 5.64 -14.14
N CYS A 21 0.87 4.66 -14.59
CA CYS A 21 0.28 3.64 -13.71
C CYS A 21 1.36 2.86 -12.94
N GLY A 22 2.42 2.41 -13.64
CA GLY A 22 3.53 1.69 -13.02
C GLY A 22 4.21 2.50 -11.92
N MET A 23 4.42 3.80 -12.12
CA MET A 23 4.99 4.69 -11.10
C MET A 23 4.09 4.82 -9.86
N ILE A 24 2.77 4.99 -10.05
CA ILE A 24 1.82 5.10 -8.94
C ILE A 24 1.86 3.83 -8.08
N PHE A 25 1.78 2.65 -8.71
CA PHE A 25 1.83 1.39 -7.98
C PHE A 25 3.19 1.12 -7.35
N LEU A 26 4.28 1.60 -7.95
CA LEU A 26 5.61 1.54 -7.34
C LEU A 26 5.65 2.35 -6.03
N CYS A 27 5.13 3.58 -6.02
CA CYS A 27 5.05 4.40 -4.82
C CYS A 27 4.20 3.72 -3.72
N VAL A 28 3.04 3.17 -4.10
CA VAL A 28 2.17 2.42 -3.17
C VAL A 28 2.89 1.19 -2.62
N GLY A 29 3.62 0.46 -3.45
CA GLY A 29 4.39 -0.71 -3.01
C GLY A 29 5.53 -0.36 -2.08
N ILE A 30 6.31 0.68 -2.39
CA ILE A 30 7.38 1.20 -1.49
C ILE A 30 6.77 1.58 -0.14
N TYR A 31 5.64 2.29 -0.14
CA TYR A 31 4.94 2.61 1.10
C TYR A 31 4.50 1.35 1.86
N GLY A 32 4.06 0.31 1.16
CA GLY A 32 3.79 -1.01 1.72
C GLY A 32 5.01 -1.65 2.40
N ILE A 33 6.21 -1.51 1.84
CA ILE A 33 7.46 -1.97 2.48
C ILE A 33 7.68 -1.23 3.81
N VAL A 34 7.49 0.09 3.82
CA VAL A 34 7.64 0.91 5.02
C VAL A 34 6.67 0.45 6.12
N LYS A 35 5.39 0.15 5.77
CA LYS A 35 4.41 -0.41 6.70
C LYS A 35 4.84 -1.75 7.31
N ILE A 36 5.54 -2.60 6.55
CA ILE A 36 6.01 -3.90 7.03
C ILE A 36 7.21 -3.77 7.96
N VAL A 37 8.19 -2.94 7.56
CA VAL A 37 9.48 -2.79 8.27
C VAL A 37 9.33 -1.91 9.51
N ALA A 38 8.57 -0.82 9.41
CA ALA A 38 8.39 0.18 10.46
C ALA A 38 6.90 0.51 10.68
N PRO A 39 6.07 -0.48 11.07
CA PRO A 39 4.63 -0.27 11.27
C PRO A 39 4.32 0.80 12.33
N GLU A 40 5.13 0.88 13.40
CA GLU A 40 4.94 1.89 14.46
C GLU A 40 5.00 3.33 13.94
N PHE A 41 5.71 3.57 12.83
CA PHE A 41 5.79 4.88 12.18
C PHE A 41 4.60 5.15 11.25
N THR A 42 4.00 4.11 10.66
CA THR A 42 2.93 4.26 9.66
C THR A 42 1.53 4.14 10.25
N VAL A 43 1.38 3.54 11.43
CA VAL A 43 0.10 3.49 12.16
C VAL A 43 -0.42 4.93 12.38
N PRO A 44 -1.71 5.19 12.11
CA PRO A 44 -2.30 6.51 12.35
C PRO A 44 -2.12 6.99 13.79
N GLN A 45 -1.76 8.26 13.98
CA GLN A 45 -1.45 8.80 15.32
C GLN A 45 -2.57 8.61 16.35
N TRP A 46 -3.83 8.70 15.92
CA TRP A 46 -4.99 8.54 16.81
C TRP A 46 -5.13 7.10 17.31
N GLU A 47 -4.74 6.11 16.50
CA GLU A 47 -4.75 4.70 16.87
C GLU A 47 -3.52 4.38 17.71
N TRP A 48 -2.35 4.85 17.29
CA TRP A 48 -1.11 4.65 18.01
C TRP A 48 -1.18 5.19 19.45
N LYS A 49 -1.72 6.40 19.65
CA LYS A 49 -1.85 6.99 21.00
C LYS A 49 -2.63 6.12 21.99
N LYS A 50 -3.56 5.29 21.51
CA LYS A 50 -4.34 4.38 22.38
C LYS A 50 -3.55 3.18 22.85
N VAL A 51 -2.54 2.75 22.10
CA VAL A 51 -1.77 1.52 22.37
C VAL A 51 -0.28 1.76 22.64
N ALA A 52 0.21 2.99 22.47
CA ALA A 52 1.62 3.34 22.61
C ALA A 52 2.17 3.06 24.02
N THR A 53 1.39 3.33 25.06
CA THR A 53 1.77 3.08 26.45
C THR A 53 0.65 2.38 27.21
N PHE A 54 1.00 1.62 28.25
CA PHE A 54 0.01 1.02 29.13
C PHE A 54 -0.86 2.10 29.81
N GLN A 55 -0.28 3.23 30.21
CA GLN A 55 -1.01 4.31 30.86
C GLN A 55 -2.04 4.95 29.92
N SER A 56 -1.66 5.22 28.66
CA SER A 56 -2.60 5.77 27.67
C SER A 56 -3.74 4.80 27.39
N PHE A 57 -3.45 3.50 27.32
CA PHE A 57 -4.46 2.45 27.18
C PHE A 57 -5.40 2.38 28.38
N LYS A 58 -4.86 2.40 29.60
CA LYS A 58 -5.62 2.38 30.85
C LYS A 58 -6.56 3.58 30.97
N THR A 59 -6.05 4.78 30.70
CA THR A 59 -6.87 6.01 30.71
C THR A 59 -7.96 6.00 29.63
N ASP A 60 -7.72 5.39 28.46
CA ASP A 60 -8.76 5.24 27.43
C ASP A 60 -9.83 4.22 27.87
N TRP A 61 -9.41 3.09 28.48
CA TRP A 61 -10.30 2.05 29.01
C TRP A 61 -11.20 2.55 30.14
N GLU A 62 -10.66 3.34 31.07
CA GLU A 62 -11.42 3.89 32.20
C GLU A 62 -12.46 4.95 31.78
N LYS A 63 -12.31 5.53 30.58
CA LYS A 63 -13.27 6.48 30.01
C LYS A 63 -14.39 5.80 29.24
N GLU A 64 -14.29 4.51 28.97
CA GLU A 64 -15.26 3.77 28.17
C GLU A 64 -16.44 3.34 29.06
N ASP A 65 -17.64 3.88 28.78
CA ASP A 65 -18.83 3.63 29.58
C ASP A 65 -19.19 2.14 29.61
N GLY A 66 -19.27 1.58 30.82
CA GLY A 66 -19.58 0.16 31.02
C GLY A 66 -18.37 -0.78 30.88
N ALA A 67 -17.15 -0.25 30.78
CA ALA A 67 -15.94 -1.07 30.79
C ALA A 67 -15.85 -1.91 32.09
N PRO A 68 -15.59 -3.22 32.00
CA PRO A 68 -15.43 -4.04 33.19
C PRO A 68 -14.21 -3.60 33.99
N LYS A 69 -14.35 -3.61 35.33
CA LYS A 69 -13.23 -3.41 36.25
C LYS A 69 -12.33 -4.64 36.17
N LEU A 70 -11.24 -4.51 35.44
CA LEU A 70 -10.19 -5.52 35.33
C LEU A 70 -9.08 -5.23 36.34
N THR A 71 -8.35 -6.27 36.72
CA THR A 71 -7.09 -6.11 37.43
C THR A 71 -6.03 -5.50 36.51
N ASP A 72 -4.99 -4.88 37.08
CA ASP A 72 -3.91 -4.28 36.30
C ASP A 72 -3.18 -5.33 35.42
N GLU A 73 -3.08 -6.57 35.89
CA GLU A 73 -2.48 -7.66 35.11
C GLU A 73 -3.34 -8.06 33.90
N GLU A 74 -4.66 -8.20 34.06
CA GLU A 74 -5.57 -8.47 32.94
C GLU A 74 -5.57 -7.33 31.92
N LEU A 75 -5.52 -6.09 32.41
CA LEU A 75 -5.47 -4.91 31.55
C LEU A 75 -4.16 -4.86 30.76
N LYS A 76 -3.04 -5.25 31.39
CA LYS A 76 -1.73 -5.31 30.74
C LYS A 76 -1.68 -6.37 29.65
N MET A 77 -2.29 -7.54 29.88
CA MET A 77 -2.45 -8.55 28.82
C MET A 77 -3.25 -8.00 27.64
N ARG A 78 -4.40 -7.37 27.90
CA ARG A 78 -5.22 -6.76 26.83
C ARG A 78 -4.50 -5.66 26.07
N TRP A 79 -3.69 -4.85 26.76
CA TRP A 79 -2.85 -3.84 26.13
C TRP A 79 -1.83 -4.48 25.17
N GLN A 80 -1.14 -5.54 25.61
CA GLN A 80 -0.17 -6.26 24.78
C GLN A 80 -0.84 -6.87 23.54
N ASP A 81 -2.00 -7.51 23.72
CA ASP A 81 -2.76 -8.10 22.62
C ASP A 81 -3.21 -7.04 21.62
N LYS A 82 -3.80 -5.94 22.10
CA LYS A 82 -4.27 -4.86 21.22
C LYS A 82 -3.11 -4.21 20.47
N ARG A 83 -1.98 -3.96 21.13
CA ARG A 83 -0.78 -3.45 20.49
C ARG A 83 -0.26 -4.41 19.43
N ALA A 84 -0.20 -5.71 19.73
CA ALA A 84 0.23 -6.73 18.78
C ALA A 84 -0.69 -6.80 17.55
N ILE A 85 -2.01 -6.73 17.76
CA ILE A 85 -3.01 -6.70 16.70
C ILE A 85 -2.86 -5.47 15.81
N THR A 86 -2.75 -4.26 16.38
CA THR A 86 -2.57 -3.02 15.61
C THR A 86 -1.29 -3.05 14.75
N ILE A 87 -0.19 -3.58 15.29
CA ILE A 87 1.04 -3.74 14.51
C ILE A 87 0.89 -4.80 13.42
N MET A 88 0.23 -5.91 13.73
CA MET A 88 0.00 -6.98 12.77
C MET A 88 -0.94 -6.55 11.63
N SER A 89 -1.98 -5.75 11.92
CA SER A 89 -2.88 -5.21 10.91
C SER A 89 -2.16 -4.25 9.97
N GLU A 90 -1.31 -3.37 10.50
CA GLU A 90 -0.52 -2.44 9.69
C GLU A 90 0.44 -3.18 8.75
N LYS A 91 1.15 -4.19 9.27
CA LYS A 91 2.01 -5.06 8.45
C LYS A 91 1.23 -5.80 7.37
N ARG A 92 0.04 -6.31 7.70
CA ARG A 92 -0.83 -7.01 6.75
C ARG A 92 -1.30 -6.08 5.64
N GLU A 93 -1.68 -4.85 5.97
CA GLU A 93 -2.04 -3.84 4.96
C GLU A 93 -0.85 -3.53 4.04
N GLY A 94 0.36 -3.41 4.61
CA GLY A 94 1.60 -3.29 3.83
C GLY A 94 1.82 -4.45 2.85
N ALA A 95 1.57 -5.69 3.30
CA ALA A 95 1.67 -6.88 2.44
C ALA A 95 0.60 -6.92 1.34
N GLN A 96 -0.62 -6.44 1.62
CA GLN A 96 -1.65 -6.28 0.61
C GLN A 96 -1.24 -5.25 -0.44
N ASN A 97 -0.67 -4.12 -0.04
CA ASN A 97 -0.15 -3.11 -0.97
C ASN A 97 0.92 -3.67 -1.90
N LEU A 98 1.83 -4.50 -1.39
CA LEU A 98 2.82 -5.22 -2.21
C LEU A 98 2.17 -6.21 -3.18
N THR A 99 1.14 -6.92 -2.73
CA THR A 99 0.38 -7.85 -3.56
C THR A 99 -0.31 -7.12 -4.72
N TYR A 100 -0.94 -5.97 -4.44
CA TYR A 100 -1.56 -5.13 -5.47
C TYR A 100 -0.54 -4.56 -6.46
N MET A 101 0.61 -4.09 -5.97
CA MET A 101 1.71 -3.66 -6.83
C MET A 101 2.17 -4.79 -7.76
N PHE A 102 2.35 -6.01 -7.23
CA PHE A 102 2.77 -7.16 -8.02
C PHE A 102 1.75 -7.51 -9.12
N ILE A 103 0.46 -7.59 -8.78
CA ILE A 103 -0.62 -7.84 -9.74
C ILE A 103 -0.62 -6.75 -10.84
N CYS A 104 -0.47 -5.48 -10.45
CA CYS A 104 -0.41 -4.38 -11.41
C CYS A 104 0.75 -4.54 -12.38
N PHE A 105 1.96 -4.86 -11.89
CA PHE A 105 3.11 -5.06 -12.77
C PHE A 105 2.97 -6.26 -13.70
N VAL A 106 2.35 -7.35 -13.25
CA VAL A 106 2.04 -8.52 -14.10
C VAL A 106 1.16 -8.12 -15.29
N ILE A 107 0.32 -7.09 -15.16
CA ILE A 107 -0.55 -6.61 -16.25
C ILE A 107 0.12 -5.49 -17.07
N VAL A 108 0.70 -4.50 -16.40
CA VAL A 108 1.27 -3.31 -17.03
C VAL A 108 2.52 -3.65 -17.84
N ILE A 109 3.38 -4.55 -17.36
CA ILE A 109 4.62 -4.90 -18.05
C ILE A 109 4.34 -5.54 -19.42
N PRO A 110 3.48 -6.58 -19.56
CA PRO A 110 3.13 -7.13 -20.87
C PRO A 110 2.48 -6.09 -21.80
N VAL A 111 1.54 -5.28 -21.30
CA VAL A 111 0.88 -4.25 -22.10
C VAL A 111 1.91 -3.25 -22.64
N PHE A 112 2.82 -2.79 -21.77
CA PHE A 112 3.90 -1.90 -22.15
C PHE A 112 4.83 -2.55 -23.19
N ILE A 113 5.27 -3.80 -22.98
CA ILE A 113 6.16 -4.50 -23.90
C ILE A 113 5.53 -4.66 -25.29
N ILE A 114 4.24 -5.02 -25.36
CA ILE A 114 3.52 -5.20 -26.62
C ILE A 114 3.45 -3.86 -27.39
N HIS A 115 3.01 -2.79 -26.71
CA HIS A 115 2.87 -1.47 -27.35
C HIS A 115 4.23 -0.85 -27.69
N TRP A 116 5.24 -1.07 -26.86
CA TRP A 116 6.61 -0.62 -27.14
C TRP A 116 7.20 -1.31 -28.37
N ARG A 117 7.01 -2.64 -28.49
CA ARG A 117 7.42 -3.39 -29.68
C ARG A 117 6.69 -2.91 -30.93
N LEU A 118 5.38 -2.64 -30.83
CA LEU A 118 4.60 -2.09 -31.93
C LEU A 118 5.09 -0.69 -32.35
N ALA A 119 5.32 0.20 -31.39
CA ALA A 119 5.83 1.54 -31.63
C ALA A 119 7.21 1.51 -32.29
N LYS A 120 8.10 0.62 -31.84
CA LYS A 120 9.43 0.43 -32.42
C LYS A 120 9.34 -0.04 -33.87
N LYS A 121 8.51 -1.04 -34.15
CA LYS A 121 8.32 -1.56 -35.51
C LYS A 121 7.76 -0.49 -36.46
N LEU A 122 6.75 0.26 -36.03
CA LEU A 122 6.17 1.35 -36.84
C LEU A 122 7.14 2.50 -37.11
N ARG A 123 8.16 2.68 -36.26
CA ARG A 123 9.23 3.67 -36.47
C ARG A 123 10.27 3.18 -37.48
N GLU A 124 10.52 1.88 -37.55
CA GLU A 124 11.47 1.27 -38.49
C GLU A 124 10.89 1.15 -39.91
N GLU A 125 9.56 1.17 -40.06
CA GLU A 125 8.85 1.15 -41.35
C GLU A 125 8.61 2.55 -41.98
N GLN A 126 9.02 3.63 -41.29
CA GLN A 126 8.98 5.03 -41.76
C GLN A 126 10.31 5.47 -42.36
#